data_AF-A0AAW1XM84-F1
#
_entry.id   AF-A0AAW1XM84-F1
#
_cell.length_a   1.000
_cell.length_b   1.000
_cell.length_c   1.000
_cell.angle_alpha   90.00
_cell.angle_beta   90.00
_cell.angle_gamma   90.00
#
_symmetry.space_group_name_H-M   'P 1'
#
loop_
_entity.id
_entity.type
_entity.pdbx_description
1 polymer ?
#
loop_
_entity_poly.entity_id
_entity_poly.type
_entity_poly.pdbx_seq_one_letter_code
_entity_poly.pdbx_strand_id
1 'polypeptide(L)'
;MQDLSTLDVQSTSEDEYLDLDHMNSPPGPPRYLQHLSLTGRLESLPQWIPQLHSLARIALKRSKLNVDANSLEALQDLPNLVELELVDYYTGDLMKFKAKKFKKLKALRMEKLDQLAFVVVEDGAIPELKKLTLSRCQNLKLLPFGISSLVFLEELLLYDMPEEFIAKLQKDSEDRYLVENVRVIQSF
;
A
#
# COMPACT_ATOMS: atom_id res chain seq x y z
N MET A 1 9.28 10.59 -24.64
CA MET A 1 8.67 9.91 -23.47
C MET A 1 7.83 8.68 -23.82
N GLN A 2 7.76 8.21 -25.09
CA GLN A 2 6.86 7.10 -25.46
C GLN A 2 7.29 5.73 -24.90
N ASP A 3 8.58 5.51 -24.60
CA ASP A 3 9.10 4.23 -24.11
C ASP A 3 9.45 4.22 -22.61
N LEU A 4 8.97 5.20 -21.84
CA LEU A 4 9.32 5.30 -20.42
C LEU A 4 8.64 4.18 -19.61
N SER A 5 9.45 3.26 -19.09
CA SER A 5 8.99 2.17 -18.22
C SER A 5 9.07 2.50 -16.73
N THR A 6 9.89 3.48 -16.35
CA THR A 6 10.08 3.90 -14.96
C THR A 6 10.03 5.41 -14.85
N LEU A 7 9.23 5.93 -13.93
CA LEU A 7 9.10 7.34 -13.62
C LEU A 7 9.28 7.51 -12.12
N ASP A 8 10.25 8.32 -11.73
CA ASP A 8 10.49 8.72 -10.35
C ASP A 8 10.38 10.24 -10.27
N VAL A 9 9.47 10.72 -9.43
CA VAL A 9 9.25 12.15 -9.22
C VAL A 9 9.35 12.43 -7.74
N GLN A 10 10.22 13.36 -7.37
CA GLN A 10 10.47 13.74 -5.99
C GLN A 10 10.37 15.25 -5.82
N SER A 11 9.67 15.69 -4.77
CA SER A 11 9.62 17.08 -4.36
C SER A 11 10.97 17.54 -3.82
N THR A 12 11.28 18.82 -3.99
CA THR A 12 12.57 19.37 -3.54
C THR A 12 12.63 19.56 -2.03
N SER A 13 11.47 19.61 -1.37
CA SER A 13 11.32 19.70 0.09
C SER A 13 10.17 18.82 0.62
N GLU A 14 10.09 18.63 1.94
CA GLU A 14 9.07 17.81 2.59
C GLU A 14 7.66 18.42 2.58
N ASP A 15 7.58 19.74 2.47
CA ASP A 15 6.31 20.48 2.54
C ASP A 15 5.77 20.86 1.15
N GLU A 16 6.56 20.66 0.10
CA GLU A 16 6.17 20.95 -1.27
C GLU A 16 5.28 19.85 -1.84
N TYR A 17 4.20 20.29 -2.48
CA TYR A 17 3.29 19.44 -3.23
C TYR A 17 3.87 19.13 -4.60
N LEU A 18 3.71 17.88 -5.03
CA LEU A 18 4.06 17.48 -6.38
C LEU A 18 3.06 18.09 -7.36
N ASP A 19 3.53 18.98 -8.22
CA ASP A 19 2.78 19.43 -9.39
C ASP A 19 2.88 18.36 -10.49
N LEU A 20 1.77 17.65 -10.68
CA LEU A 20 1.62 16.60 -11.68
C LEU A 20 0.58 16.96 -12.75
N ASP A 21 0.11 18.22 -12.77
CA ASP A 21 -0.99 18.65 -13.63
C ASP A 21 -0.62 18.72 -15.09
N HIS A 22 0.67 18.94 -15.38
CA HIS A 22 1.21 18.91 -16.74
C HIS A 22 0.97 17.57 -17.44
N MET A 23 0.79 16.46 -16.70
CA MET A 23 0.51 15.15 -17.28
C MET A 23 -0.98 14.91 -17.59
N ASN A 24 -1.86 15.84 -17.21
CA ASN A 24 -3.29 15.79 -17.57
C ASN A 24 -3.53 16.25 -19.03
N SER A 25 -2.54 16.88 -19.67
CA SER A 25 -2.62 17.38 -21.05
C SER A 25 -1.81 16.52 -22.03
N PRO A 26 -2.15 16.51 -23.34
CA PRO A 26 -1.38 15.80 -24.35
C PRO A 26 0.12 16.15 -24.30
N PRO A 27 1.04 15.16 -24.40
CA PRO A 27 0.81 13.77 -24.82
C PRO A 27 0.25 12.83 -23.74
N GLY A 28 0.03 13.30 -22.50
CA GLY A 28 -0.49 12.52 -21.38
C GLY A 28 0.59 11.64 -20.71
N PRO A 29 0.19 10.77 -19.77
CA PRO A 29 1.11 9.89 -19.05
C PRO A 29 1.71 8.81 -19.99
N PRO A 30 2.93 8.31 -19.70
CA PRO A 30 3.52 7.22 -20.48
C PRO A 30 2.70 5.91 -20.36
N ARG A 31 2.14 5.42 -21.47
CA ARG A 31 1.23 4.26 -21.47
C ARG A 31 1.89 2.92 -21.13
N TYR A 32 3.21 2.84 -21.29
CA TYR A 32 4.02 1.66 -20.99
C TYR A 32 4.74 1.75 -19.65
N LEU A 33 4.33 2.69 -18.78
CA LEU A 33 4.92 2.82 -17.47
C LEU A 33 4.67 1.56 -16.64
N GLN A 34 5.75 0.94 -16.18
CA GLN A 34 5.73 -0.27 -15.35
C GLN A 34 6.04 0.05 -13.89
N HIS A 35 6.84 1.09 -13.63
CA HIS A 35 7.22 1.52 -12.30
C HIS A 35 6.96 3.01 -12.12
N LEU A 36 6.28 3.37 -11.03
CA LEU A 36 6.02 4.74 -10.65
C LEU A 36 6.42 4.96 -9.20
N SER A 37 7.29 5.93 -8.95
CA SER A 37 7.64 6.40 -7.62
C SER A 37 7.28 7.88 -7.52
N LEU A 38 6.43 8.25 -6.56
CA LEU A 38 6.09 9.63 -6.25
C LEU A 38 6.47 9.92 -4.80
N THR A 39 7.40 10.85 -4.60
CA THR A 39 7.95 11.19 -3.29
C THR A 39 7.73 12.67 -2.98
N GLY A 40 6.64 12.99 -2.28
CA GLY A 40 6.27 14.37 -1.94
C GLY A 40 4.76 14.46 -1.66
N ARG A 41 4.28 15.61 -1.18
CA ARG A 41 2.86 15.77 -0.84
C ARG A 41 1.98 15.72 -2.09
N LEU A 42 0.78 15.17 -1.95
CA LEU A 42 -0.23 15.15 -2.99
C LEU A 42 -1.55 15.69 -2.42
N GLU A 43 -2.23 16.56 -3.16
CA GLU A 43 -3.59 16.98 -2.78
C GLU A 43 -4.59 15.84 -2.98
N SER A 44 -4.44 15.12 -4.09
CA SER A 44 -5.20 13.92 -4.43
C SER A 44 -4.35 13.00 -5.29
N LEU A 45 -4.77 11.75 -5.46
CA LEU A 45 -4.13 10.86 -6.42
C LEU A 45 -4.39 11.36 -7.86
N PRO A 46 -3.35 11.59 -8.68
CA PRO A 46 -3.54 12.05 -10.05
C PRO A 46 -4.45 11.15 -10.89
N GLN A 47 -5.37 11.75 -11.64
CA GLN A 47 -6.41 11.06 -12.41
C GLN A 47 -5.88 10.17 -13.54
N TRP A 48 -4.63 10.38 -13.94
CA TRP A 48 -3.96 9.55 -14.94
C TRP A 48 -3.42 8.23 -14.36
N ILE A 49 -3.23 8.11 -13.04
CA ILE A 49 -2.69 6.88 -12.42
C ILE A 49 -3.59 5.68 -12.66
N PRO A 50 -4.92 5.73 -12.45
CA PRO A 50 -5.82 4.61 -12.74
C PRO A 50 -5.77 4.13 -14.19
N GLN A 51 -5.34 4.98 -15.11
CA GLN A 51 -5.28 4.69 -16.55
C GLN A 51 -4.00 3.92 -16.94
N LEU A 52 -3.06 3.77 -16.00
CA LEU A 52 -1.79 3.07 -16.22
C LEU A 52 -1.95 1.55 -16.13
N HIS A 53 -2.56 0.95 -17.14
CA HIS A 53 -2.79 -0.50 -17.18
C HIS A 53 -1.49 -1.33 -17.21
N SER A 54 -0.35 -0.76 -17.61
CA SER A 54 0.94 -1.47 -17.63
C SER A 54 1.68 -1.43 -16.28
N LEU A 55 1.16 -0.69 -15.29
CA LEU A 55 1.85 -0.42 -14.04
C LEU A 55 1.93 -1.68 -13.19
N ALA A 56 3.15 -2.15 -12.95
CA ALA A 56 3.47 -3.32 -12.15
C ALA A 56 3.89 -2.95 -10.72
N ARG A 57 4.50 -1.78 -10.53
CA ARG A 57 4.91 -1.31 -9.19
C ARG A 57 4.59 0.16 -9.01
N ILE A 58 4.06 0.49 -7.84
CA ILE A 58 3.87 1.88 -7.43
C ILE A 58 4.38 2.08 -6.01
N ALA A 59 5.13 3.16 -5.81
CA ALA A 59 5.57 3.64 -4.52
C ALA A 59 5.08 5.07 -4.31
N LEU A 60 4.32 5.29 -3.24
CA LEU A 60 3.83 6.60 -2.83
C LEU A 60 4.44 6.94 -1.47
N LYS A 61 5.31 7.95 -1.47
CA LYS A 61 6.15 8.31 -0.32
C LYS A 61 5.88 9.76 0.08
N ARG A 62 5.67 10.01 1.36
CA ARG A 62 5.37 11.34 1.92
C ARG A 62 4.16 12.02 1.26
N SER A 63 3.25 11.22 0.69
CA SER A 63 2.07 11.73 -0.04
C SER A 63 1.07 12.43 0.87
N LYS A 64 0.97 12.01 2.15
CA LYS A 64 0.06 12.58 3.15
C LYS A 64 -1.37 12.79 2.60
N LEU A 65 -1.86 11.84 1.81
CA LEU A 65 -3.18 11.89 1.20
C LEU A 65 -4.26 11.83 2.29
N ASN A 66 -5.24 12.70 2.14
CA ASN A 66 -6.42 12.75 2.99
C ASN A 66 -7.30 11.51 2.77
N VAL A 67 -7.92 11.02 3.85
CA VAL A 67 -8.92 9.93 3.83
C VAL A 67 -10.06 10.20 2.84
N ASP A 68 -10.50 11.45 2.72
CA ASP A 68 -11.64 11.82 1.87
C ASP A 68 -11.31 11.78 0.37
N ALA A 69 -10.03 11.67 0.01
CA ALA A 69 -9.59 11.72 -1.39
C ALA A 69 -9.77 10.39 -2.15
N ASN A 70 -10.38 9.36 -1.54
CA ASN A 70 -10.60 8.02 -2.12
C ASN A 70 -9.38 7.41 -2.84
N SER A 71 -8.17 7.81 -2.43
CA SER A 71 -6.96 7.58 -3.22
C SER A 71 -6.57 6.10 -3.27
N LEU A 72 -6.85 5.34 -2.21
CA LEU A 72 -6.61 3.89 -2.21
C LEU A 72 -7.57 3.13 -3.14
N GLU A 73 -8.78 3.62 -3.37
CA GLU A 73 -9.75 2.97 -4.26
C GLU A 73 -9.27 2.98 -5.71
N ALA A 74 -8.69 4.08 -6.15
CA ALA A 74 -8.08 4.20 -7.47
C ALA A 74 -6.92 3.21 -7.69
N LEU A 75 -6.06 3.01 -6.68
CA LEU A 75 -4.95 2.05 -6.75
C LEU A 75 -5.44 0.60 -6.81
N GLN A 76 -6.53 0.31 -6.08
CA GLN A 76 -7.16 -1.02 -5.99
C GLN A 76 -7.66 -1.56 -7.34
N ASP A 77 -7.94 -0.67 -8.29
CA ASP A 77 -8.42 -1.00 -9.63
C ASP A 77 -7.32 -1.21 -10.67
N LEU A 78 -6.04 -0.99 -10.32
CA LEU A 78 -4.93 -1.20 -11.23
C LEU A 78 -4.81 -2.70 -11.58
N PRO A 79 -4.99 -3.08 -12.88
CA PRO A 79 -5.20 -4.47 -13.26
C PRO A 79 -3.93 -5.33 -13.21
N ASN A 80 -2.76 -4.69 -13.28
CA ASN A 80 -1.46 -5.35 -13.36
C ASN A 80 -0.53 -5.02 -12.20
N LEU A 81 -1.02 -4.36 -11.14
CA LEU A 81 -0.19 -3.98 -10.01
C LEU A 81 0.24 -5.23 -9.23
N VAL A 82 1.56 -5.39 -9.08
CA VAL A 82 2.22 -6.52 -8.40
C VAL A 82 2.83 -6.08 -7.07
N GLU A 83 3.37 -4.86 -7.00
CA GLU A 83 4.00 -4.34 -5.78
C GLU A 83 3.48 -2.95 -5.45
N LEU A 84 3.11 -2.76 -4.18
CA LEU A 84 2.60 -1.51 -3.65
C LEU A 84 3.40 -1.13 -2.40
N GLU A 85 4.02 0.05 -2.45
CA GLU A 85 4.73 0.64 -1.32
C GLU A 85 4.06 1.96 -0.90
N LEU A 86 3.61 2.01 0.35
CA LEU A 86 2.96 3.16 0.97
C LEU A 86 3.80 3.62 2.16
N VAL A 87 4.47 4.77 2.05
CA VAL A 87 5.35 5.32 3.09
C VAL A 87 4.88 6.71 3.46
N ASP A 88 4.44 6.95 4.71
CA ASP A 88 3.90 8.27 5.11
C ASP A 88 2.82 8.76 4.10
N TYR A 89 1.99 7.80 3.67
CA TYR A 89 1.09 7.93 2.54
C TYR A 89 -0.28 8.48 2.94
N TYR A 90 -0.79 8.08 4.10
CA TYR A 90 -2.20 8.19 4.48
C TYR A 90 -2.35 8.81 5.86
N THR A 91 -3.28 9.76 5.99
CA THR A 91 -3.55 10.45 7.26
C THR A 91 -4.77 9.92 8.01
N GLY A 92 -5.48 8.92 7.46
CA GLY A 92 -6.65 8.33 8.11
C GLY A 92 -6.30 7.18 9.07
N ASP A 93 -7.28 6.81 9.89
CA ASP A 93 -7.18 5.76 10.91
C ASP A 93 -7.60 4.37 10.40
N LEU A 94 -8.35 4.31 9.30
CA LEU A 94 -8.85 3.08 8.68
C LEU A 94 -8.34 2.93 7.26
N MET A 95 -7.74 1.78 6.96
CA MET A 95 -7.42 1.36 5.60
C MET A 95 -8.24 0.13 5.21
N LYS A 96 -8.98 0.23 4.09
CA LYS A 96 -9.89 -0.83 3.64
C LYS A 96 -9.52 -1.35 2.26
N PHE A 97 -9.22 -2.65 2.19
CA PHE A 97 -9.03 -3.42 0.98
C PHE A 97 -10.35 -4.10 0.60
N LYS A 98 -10.95 -3.68 -0.51
CA LYS A 98 -12.26 -4.10 -0.96
C LYS A 98 -12.20 -5.44 -1.71
N ALA A 99 -13.27 -6.21 -1.63
CA ALA A 99 -13.40 -7.49 -2.32
C ALA A 99 -13.17 -7.35 -3.83
N LYS A 100 -12.55 -8.37 -4.45
CA LYS A 100 -12.29 -8.45 -5.90
C LYS A 100 -11.33 -7.39 -6.46
N LYS A 101 -10.64 -6.63 -5.60
CA LYS A 101 -9.61 -5.63 -5.96
C LYS A 101 -8.19 -6.18 -5.77
N PHE A 102 -7.18 -5.46 -6.28
CA PHE A 102 -5.76 -5.83 -6.21
C PHE A 102 -5.49 -7.28 -6.66
N LYS A 103 -6.03 -7.66 -7.81
CA LYS A 103 -6.07 -9.06 -8.28
C LYS A 103 -4.70 -9.71 -8.46
N LYS A 104 -3.65 -8.93 -8.72
CA LYS A 104 -2.29 -9.41 -8.97
C LYS A 104 -1.26 -8.93 -7.95
N LEU A 105 -1.70 -8.27 -6.88
CA LEU A 105 -0.79 -7.69 -5.90
C LEU A 105 -0.16 -8.84 -5.08
N LYS A 106 1.18 -8.90 -5.09
CA LYS A 106 1.96 -9.96 -4.43
C LYS A 106 2.77 -9.44 -3.26
N ALA A 107 3.18 -8.17 -3.28
CA ALA A 107 3.90 -7.54 -2.20
C ALA A 107 3.25 -6.21 -1.80
N LEU A 108 2.97 -6.06 -0.51
CA LEU A 108 2.45 -4.85 0.09
C LEU A 108 3.39 -4.40 1.21
N ARG A 109 3.87 -3.16 1.11
CA ARG A 109 4.64 -2.49 2.15
C ARG A 109 3.89 -1.28 2.67
N MET A 110 3.67 -1.23 3.97
CA MET A 110 3.08 -0.11 4.69
C MET A 110 4.08 0.37 5.74
N GLU A 111 4.52 1.62 5.61
CA GLU A 111 5.54 2.20 6.48
C GLU A 111 5.10 3.58 7.01
N LYS A 112 5.35 3.84 8.30
CA LYS A 112 5.18 5.16 8.92
C LYS A 112 3.76 5.69 8.69
N LEU A 113 2.77 4.82 8.86
CA LEU A 113 1.37 5.18 8.79
C LEU A 113 0.89 5.50 10.21
N ASP A 114 1.39 6.60 10.76
CA ASP A 114 1.31 6.89 12.20
C ASP A 114 -0.13 7.02 12.72
N GLN A 115 -1.09 7.42 11.88
CA GLN A 115 -2.50 7.54 12.27
C GLN A 115 -3.30 6.24 12.09
N LEU A 116 -2.77 5.27 11.35
CA LEU A 116 -3.48 4.05 10.99
C LEU A 116 -3.69 3.18 12.24
N ALA A 117 -4.95 2.98 12.62
CA ALA A 117 -5.36 2.15 13.75
C ALA A 117 -5.98 0.81 13.29
N PHE A 118 -6.63 0.80 12.13
CA PHE A 118 -7.39 -0.35 11.65
C PHE A 118 -7.09 -0.65 10.18
N VAL A 119 -6.93 -1.95 9.89
CA VAL A 119 -6.88 -2.46 8.52
C VAL A 119 -8.01 -3.47 8.35
N VAL A 120 -8.79 -3.33 7.28
CA VAL A 120 -9.87 -4.25 6.91
C VAL A 120 -9.57 -4.84 5.55
N VAL A 121 -9.50 -6.16 5.49
CA VAL A 121 -9.40 -6.97 4.28
C VAL A 121 -10.75 -7.64 4.09
N GLU A 122 -11.53 -7.16 3.12
CA GLU A 122 -12.78 -7.84 2.76
C GLU A 122 -12.49 -9.21 2.14
N ASP A 123 -13.45 -10.13 2.26
CA ASP A 123 -13.30 -11.46 1.68
C ASP A 123 -13.08 -11.39 0.16
N GLY A 124 -12.06 -12.12 -0.31
CA GLY A 124 -11.61 -12.06 -1.70
C GLY A 124 -10.88 -10.77 -2.11
N ALA A 125 -10.46 -9.91 -1.18
CA ALA A 125 -9.53 -8.82 -1.45
C ALA A 125 -8.08 -9.33 -1.52
N ILE A 126 -7.25 -8.72 -2.38
CA ILE A 126 -5.81 -9.02 -2.53
C ILE A 126 -5.49 -10.53 -2.61
N PRO A 127 -6.13 -11.28 -3.52
CA PRO A 127 -6.13 -12.73 -3.50
C PRO A 127 -4.77 -13.39 -3.78
N GLU A 128 -3.76 -12.66 -4.26
CA GLU A 128 -2.42 -13.19 -4.58
C GLU A 128 -1.32 -12.68 -3.63
N LEU A 129 -1.68 -12.05 -2.50
CA LEU A 129 -0.68 -11.45 -1.61
C LEU A 129 0.23 -12.52 -1.01
N LYS A 130 1.53 -12.42 -1.26
CA LYS A 130 2.58 -13.31 -0.73
C LYS A 130 3.37 -12.69 0.39
N LYS A 131 3.56 -11.37 0.36
CA LYS A 131 4.41 -10.65 1.30
C LYS A 131 3.70 -9.40 1.82
N LEU A 132 3.60 -9.32 3.15
CA LEU A 132 3.17 -8.13 3.87
C LEU A 132 4.31 -7.62 4.73
N THR A 133 4.71 -6.36 4.52
CA THR A 133 5.70 -5.68 5.35
C THR A 133 5.04 -4.50 6.05
N LEU A 134 5.08 -4.51 7.38
CA LEU A 134 4.60 -3.43 8.24
C LEU A 134 5.80 -2.82 8.95
N SER A 135 5.90 -1.50 8.94
CA SER A 135 7.00 -0.83 9.61
C SER A 135 6.58 0.51 10.21
N ARG A 136 6.96 0.78 11.46
CA ARG A 136 6.68 2.06 12.11
C ARG A 136 5.20 2.47 12.10
N CYS A 137 4.26 1.54 12.19
CA CYS A 137 2.83 1.84 12.25
C CYS A 137 2.36 1.84 13.71
N GLN A 138 2.71 2.88 14.47
CA GLN A 138 2.65 2.88 15.94
C GLN A 138 1.23 2.79 16.54
N ASN A 139 0.20 3.18 15.78
CA ASN A 139 -1.20 3.05 16.22
C ASN A 139 -1.87 1.76 15.75
N LEU A 140 -1.23 0.97 14.89
CA LEU A 140 -1.76 -0.30 14.41
C LEU A 140 -1.45 -1.40 15.42
N LYS A 141 -2.31 -1.53 16.43
CA LYS A 141 -2.16 -2.48 17.55
C LYS A 141 -2.91 -3.80 17.36
N LEU A 142 -3.80 -3.86 16.38
CA LEU A 142 -4.60 -5.03 16.05
C LEU A 142 -4.13 -5.64 14.73
N LEU A 143 -4.27 -6.97 14.61
CA LEU A 143 -4.12 -7.63 13.31
C LEU A 143 -5.18 -7.10 12.33
N PRO A 144 -4.87 -7.04 11.02
CA PRO A 144 -5.87 -6.71 10.02
C PRO A 144 -7.11 -7.61 10.14
N PHE A 145 -8.29 -7.00 10.19
CA PHE A 145 -9.54 -7.75 10.12
C PHE A 145 -9.61 -8.46 8.77
N GLY A 146 -9.85 -9.77 8.77
CA GLY A 146 -9.81 -10.58 7.55
C GLY A 146 -8.40 -11.00 7.10
N ILE A 147 -7.37 -10.86 7.94
CA ILE A 147 -6.01 -11.36 7.62
C ILE A 147 -6.00 -12.85 7.27
N SER A 148 -6.88 -13.64 7.88
CA SER A 148 -7.04 -15.08 7.59
C SER A 148 -7.56 -15.37 6.18
N SER A 149 -8.19 -14.39 5.51
CA SER A 149 -8.59 -14.51 4.10
C SER A 149 -7.40 -14.40 3.14
N LEU A 150 -6.23 -13.94 3.61
CA LEU A 150 -5.00 -13.86 2.82
C LEU A 150 -4.30 -15.23 2.78
N VAL A 151 -4.95 -16.22 2.16
CA VAL A 151 -4.53 -17.63 2.19
C VAL A 151 -3.16 -17.89 1.55
N PHE A 152 -2.70 -17.00 0.66
CA PHE A 152 -1.39 -17.09 -0.01
C PHE A 152 -0.29 -16.27 0.68
N LEU A 153 -0.58 -15.64 1.83
CA LEU A 153 0.42 -14.87 2.57
C LEU A 153 1.50 -15.80 3.11
N GLU A 154 2.72 -15.65 2.62
CA GLU A 154 3.88 -16.48 2.96
C GLU A 154 4.79 -15.77 3.98
N GLU A 155 4.93 -14.44 3.84
CA GLU A 155 5.82 -13.59 4.64
C GLU A 155 5.07 -12.44 5.32
N LEU A 156 5.21 -12.32 6.63
CA LEU A 156 4.83 -11.16 7.44
C LEU A 156 6.08 -10.60 8.13
N LEU A 157 6.55 -9.45 7.66
CA LEU A 157 7.74 -8.80 8.20
C LEU A 157 7.34 -7.53 8.95
N LEU A 158 7.84 -7.40 10.19
CA LEU A 158 7.48 -6.34 11.11
C LEU A 158 8.74 -5.61 11.55
N TYR A 159 8.79 -4.29 11.38
CA TYR A 159 9.95 -3.48 11.77
C TYR A 159 9.49 -2.33 12.64
N ASP A 160 9.94 -2.27 13.89
CA ASP A 160 9.55 -1.20 14.82
C ASP A 160 8.01 -1.08 14.89
N MET A 161 7.35 -2.20 15.18
CA MET A 161 5.89 -2.30 15.34
C MET A 161 5.51 -2.32 16.83
N PRO A 162 4.29 -1.87 17.20
CA PRO A 162 3.84 -1.91 18.59
C PRO A 162 3.93 -3.31 19.21
N GLU A 163 4.37 -3.38 20.47
CA GLU A 163 4.45 -4.63 21.21
C GLU A 163 3.09 -5.33 21.29
N GLU A 164 1.98 -4.57 21.37
CA GLU A 164 0.63 -5.13 21.38
C GLU A 164 0.29 -5.86 20.07
N PHE A 165 0.78 -5.36 18.93
CA PHE A 165 0.61 -6.04 17.65
C PHE A 165 1.46 -7.32 17.59
N ILE A 166 2.72 -7.24 18.03
CA ILE A 166 3.65 -8.37 18.03
C ILE A 166 3.15 -9.48 18.98
N ALA A 167 2.61 -9.12 20.14
CA ALA A 167 2.05 -10.06 21.12
C ALA A 167 0.94 -10.93 20.52
N LYS A 168 0.15 -10.40 19.58
CA LYS A 168 -0.90 -11.17 18.86
C LYS A 168 -0.37 -12.26 17.93
N LEU A 169 0.91 -12.20 17.59
CA LEU A 169 1.58 -13.16 16.71
C LEU A 169 2.42 -14.19 17.48
N GLN A 170 2.50 -14.05 18.80
CA GLN A 170 3.20 -15.02 19.66
C GLN A 170 2.43 -16.35 19.69
N LYS A 171 3.14 -17.44 19.97
CA LYS A 171 2.60 -18.81 19.85
C LYS A 171 1.45 -19.10 20.82
N ASP A 172 1.46 -18.45 21.97
CA ASP A 172 0.50 -18.54 23.05
C ASP A 172 -0.66 -17.54 22.93
N SER A 173 -0.64 -16.69 21.91
CA SER A 173 -1.73 -15.76 21.64
C SER A 173 -2.98 -16.47 21.10
N GLU A 174 -4.15 -16.06 21.58
CA GLU A 174 -5.44 -16.49 21.03
C GLU A 174 -5.62 -16.06 19.57
N ASP A 175 -4.91 -15.02 19.11
CA ASP A 175 -4.99 -14.53 17.72
C ASP A 175 -4.05 -15.29 16.76
N ARG A 176 -3.19 -16.18 17.28
CA ARG A 176 -2.14 -16.83 16.47
C ARG A 176 -2.69 -17.65 15.30
N TYR A 177 -3.87 -18.25 15.46
CA TYR A 177 -4.50 -19.06 14.41
C TYR A 177 -4.88 -18.25 13.17
N LEU A 178 -5.07 -16.93 13.30
CA LEU A 178 -5.44 -16.05 12.17
C LEU A 178 -4.35 -15.94 11.10
N VAL A 179 -3.11 -16.29 11.46
CA VAL A 179 -1.93 -16.26 10.58
C VAL A 179 -1.22 -17.62 10.57
N GLU A 180 -1.96 -18.72 10.74
CA GLU A 180 -1.40 -20.07 10.72
C GLU A 180 -0.77 -20.45 9.37
N ASN A 181 -1.30 -19.89 8.28
CA ASN A 181 -0.81 -20.13 6.93
C ASN A 181 0.51 -19.39 6.61
N VAL A 182 0.86 -18.38 7.42
CA VAL A 182 2.05 -17.55 7.21
C VAL A 182 3.29 -18.30 7.69
N ARG A 183 4.18 -18.63 6.74
CA ARG A 183 5.37 -19.46 6.98
C ARG A 183 6.48 -18.69 7.69
N VAL A 184 6.64 -17.42 7.33
CA VAL A 184 7.71 -16.56 7.84
C VAL A 184 7.07 -15.37 8.52
N ILE A 185 7.17 -15.33 9.85
CA ILE A 185 6.81 -14.17 10.67
C ILE A 185 8.09 -13.72 11.36
N GLN A 186 8.56 -12.50 11.05
CA GLN A 186 9.77 -11.93 11.62
C GLN A 186 9.49 -10.52 12.14
N SER A 187 9.99 -10.24 13.33
CA SER A 187 9.98 -8.91 13.94
C SER A 187 11.42 -8.46 14.15
N PHE A 188 11.68 -7.19 13.85
CA PHE A 188 12.98 -6.54 13.94
C PHE A 188 12.90 -5.26 14.77
#